data_AF-A0A1J8R5W1-F1
#
_entry.id   AF-A0A1J8R5W1-F1
#
_cell.length_a   1.000
_cell.length_b   1.000
_cell.length_c   1.000
_cell.angle_alpha   90.00
_cell.angle_beta   90.00
_cell.angle_gamma   90.00
#
_symmetry.space_group_name_H-M   'P 1'
#
loop_
_entity.id
_entity.type
_entity.pdbx_description
1 polymer ?
#
loop_
_entity_poly.entity_id
_entity_poly.type
_entity_poly.pdbx_seq_one_letter_code
_entity_poly.pdbx_strand_id
1 'polypeptide(L)'
;MKNTDPKAQIITTYNSILGETEISELIFYDGPSPPEGIFDDFMAIHHLIKDVHTRSFLSLVQSSQSNATENFRAIFNTVSVLNYPVSLLESVVNESVFWGKSLIHSSAWFISYAVEPFLPSILDHSSIPSAYPPSRDRALLPLNIYFAWSEKNSDEIMQEAARESAAHLRQLAIAEGQDVADATLYGNYAIFDTPLRRIYGDNVPKLQAIKAAVDPTNVMELAGGFKF
;
A
#
# COMPACT_ATOMS: atom_id res chain seq x y z
N MET A 1 1.47 -16.04 9.10
CA MET A 1 1.72 -16.53 7.72
C MET A 1 2.27 -17.94 7.82
N LYS A 2 1.68 -18.92 7.12
CA LYS A 2 2.16 -20.32 7.17
C LYS A 2 3.31 -20.60 6.19
N ASN A 3 3.45 -19.77 5.16
CA ASN A 3 4.53 -19.83 4.19
C ASN A 3 5.65 -18.86 4.57
N THR A 4 6.90 -19.34 4.54
CA THR A 4 8.11 -18.55 4.82
C THR A 4 9.12 -18.61 3.66
N ASP A 5 8.72 -19.11 2.49
CA ASP A 5 9.56 -19.14 1.30
C ASP A 5 9.77 -17.70 0.79
N PRO A 6 10.99 -17.16 0.79
CA PRO A 6 11.27 -15.79 0.35
C PRO A 6 11.02 -15.56 -1.15
N LYS A 7 10.84 -16.63 -1.93
CA LYS A 7 10.56 -16.55 -3.37
C LYS A 7 9.08 -16.42 -3.67
N ALA A 8 8.21 -16.81 -2.75
CA ALA A 8 6.77 -16.75 -2.91
C ALA A 8 6.24 -15.39 -2.40
N GLN A 9 5.50 -14.69 -3.25
CA GLN A 9 4.90 -13.40 -2.92
C GLN A 9 3.47 -13.34 -3.40
N ILE A 10 2.64 -12.65 -2.63
CA ILE A 10 1.27 -12.33 -2.99
C ILE A 10 0.99 -10.86 -2.73
N ILE A 11 0.09 -10.28 -3.52
CA ILE A 11 -0.60 -9.04 -3.18
C ILE A 11 -2.09 -9.32 -3.34
N THR A 12 -2.79 -9.40 -2.21
CA THR A 12 -4.25 -9.50 -2.19
C THR A 12 -4.81 -8.09 -2.14
N THR A 13 -5.63 -7.76 -3.13
CA THR A 13 -6.20 -6.42 -3.26
C THR A 13 -7.71 -6.47 -3.14
N TYR A 14 -8.26 -5.75 -2.16
CA TYR A 14 -9.69 -5.60 -1.96
C TYR A 14 -10.15 -4.32 -2.63
N ASN A 15 -10.98 -4.47 -3.66
CA ASN A 15 -11.39 -3.39 -4.53
C ASN A 15 -12.89 -3.11 -4.41
N SER A 16 -13.27 -1.87 -4.65
CA SER A 16 -14.62 -1.48 -5.02
C SER A 16 -14.58 -0.71 -6.34
N ILE A 17 -15.19 -1.25 -7.39
CA ILE A 17 -15.38 -0.59 -8.68
C ILE A 17 -16.84 -0.19 -8.78
N LEU A 18 -17.13 1.10 -8.90
CA LEU A 18 -18.51 1.60 -8.98
C LEU A 18 -19.43 1.06 -7.86
N GLY A 19 -18.89 0.96 -6.64
CA GLY A 19 -19.60 0.46 -5.45
C GLY A 19 -19.74 -1.07 -5.34
N GLU A 20 -19.33 -1.81 -6.36
CA GLU A 20 -19.31 -3.28 -6.36
C GLU A 20 -17.94 -3.81 -5.95
N THR A 21 -17.92 -4.84 -5.10
CA THR A 21 -16.67 -5.38 -4.55
C THR A 21 -16.04 -6.42 -5.47
N GLU A 22 -14.73 -6.29 -5.66
CA GLU A 22 -13.89 -7.24 -6.41
C GLU A 22 -12.63 -7.55 -5.58
N ILE A 23 -12.10 -8.77 -5.73
CA ILE A 23 -10.79 -9.13 -5.18
C ILE A 23 -9.86 -9.44 -6.35
N SER A 24 -8.68 -8.81 -6.36
CA SER A 24 -7.59 -9.14 -7.26
C SER A 24 -6.46 -9.79 -6.48
N GLU A 25 -6.00 -10.95 -6.96
CA GLU A 25 -4.93 -11.72 -6.34
C GLU A 25 -3.73 -11.78 -7.30
N LEU A 26 -2.66 -11.06 -6.95
CA LEU A 26 -1.39 -11.13 -7.68
C LEU A 26 -0.51 -12.18 -7.02
N ILE A 27 -0.14 -13.21 -7.77
CA ILE A 27 0.72 -14.30 -7.31
C ILE A 27 2.04 -14.26 -8.05
N PHE A 28 3.16 -14.34 -7.31
CA PHE A 28 4.49 -14.34 -7.88
C PHE A 28 5.39 -15.39 -7.20
N TYR A 29 6.21 -16.07 -8.01
CA TYR A 29 7.26 -16.94 -7.53
C TYR A 29 8.58 -16.67 -8.26
N ASP A 30 9.63 -16.35 -7.50
CA ASP A 30 10.98 -16.09 -8.02
C ASP A 30 11.74 -17.39 -8.32
N GLY A 31 11.32 -18.07 -9.39
CA GLY A 31 11.94 -19.30 -9.86
C GLY A 31 11.21 -19.94 -11.03
N PRO A 32 11.79 -21.00 -11.62
CA PRO A 32 11.22 -21.66 -12.80
C PRO A 32 9.88 -22.35 -12.52
N SER A 33 9.66 -22.83 -11.29
CA SER A 33 8.40 -23.44 -10.86
C SER A 33 8.23 -23.31 -9.34
N PRO A 34 7.03 -22.97 -8.85
CA PRO A 34 6.74 -22.96 -7.42
C PRO A 34 6.73 -24.39 -6.84
N PRO A 35 7.04 -24.57 -5.54
CA PRO A 35 6.80 -25.82 -4.84
C PRO A 35 5.33 -26.23 -4.94
N GLU A 36 5.08 -27.53 -5.01
CA GLU A 36 3.73 -28.10 -5.03
C GLU A 36 2.93 -27.64 -3.79
N GLY A 37 1.66 -27.27 -3.98
CA GLY A 37 0.79 -26.87 -2.88
C GLY A 37 0.87 -25.39 -2.47
N ILE A 38 1.91 -24.66 -2.87
CA ILE A 38 2.20 -23.34 -2.27
C ILE A 38 1.14 -22.26 -2.57
N PHE A 39 0.43 -22.39 -3.70
CA PHE A 39 -0.64 -21.48 -4.13
C PHE A 39 -1.98 -22.17 -4.36
N ASP A 40 -2.12 -23.45 -3.99
CA ASP A 40 -3.29 -24.27 -4.33
C ASP A 40 -4.58 -23.67 -3.79
N ASP A 41 -4.55 -23.17 -2.54
CA ASP A 41 -5.70 -22.52 -1.91
C ASP A 41 -6.18 -21.30 -2.70
N PHE A 42 -5.27 -20.46 -3.22
CA PHE A 42 -5.62 -19.32 -4.07
C PHE A 42 -6.13 -19.77 -5.45
N MET A 43 -5.50 -20.79 -6.03
CA MET A 43 -5.86 -21.30 -7.36
C MET A 43 -7.19 -22.05 -7.38
N ALA A 44 -7.67 -22.52 -6.23
CA ALA A 44 -8.96 -23.17 -6.05
C ALA A 44 -10.13 -22.17 -5.92
N ILE A 45 -9.87 -20.88 -5.67
CA ILE A 45 -10.91 -19.86 -5.57
C ILE A 45 -11.58 -19.66 -6.95
N HIS A 46 -12.91 -19.60 -6.97
CA HIS A 46 -13.66 -19.29 -8.18
C HIS A 46 -13.30 -17.89 -8.68
N HIS A 47 -12.94 -17.78 -9.96
CA HIS A 47 -12.43 -16.55 -10.56
C HIS A 47 -13.26 -16.17 -11.79
N LEU A 48 -13.40 -14.86 -12.01
CA LEU A 48 -13.98 -14.32 -13.23
C LEU A 48 -12.94 -14.29 -14.36
N ILE A 49 -11.70 -13.93 -14.03
CA ILE A 49 -10.57 -13.80 -14.93
C ILE A 49 -9.36 -14.45 -14.27
N LYS A 50 -8.54 -15.15 -15.05
CA LYS A 50 -7.28 -15.75 -14.59
C LYS A 50 -6.20 -15.58 -15.64
N ASP A 51 -5.10 -14.94 -15.24
CA ASP A 51 -3.89 -14.76 -16.07
C ASP A 51 -2.63 -15.31 -15.37
N VAL A 52 -2.79 -16.31 -14.50
CA VAL A 52 -1.68 -16.92 -13.74
C VAL A 52 -1.00 -18.00 -14.59
N HIS A 53 0.22 -17.74 -15.04
CA HIS A 53 1.07 -18.69 -15.75
C HIS A 53 2.55 -18.28 -15.68
N THR A 54 3.46 -19.22 -15.99
CA THR A 54 4.89 -18.91 -16.14
C THR A 54 5.09 -17.93 -17.29
N ARG A 55 5.72 -16.78 -17.02
CA ARG A 55 5.96 -15.74 -18.01
C ARG A 55 7.29 -15.02 -17.75
N SER A 56 7.76 -14.25 -18.74
CA SER A 56 8.93 -13.40 -18.55
C SER A 56 8.62 -12.23 -17.61
N PHE A 57 9.63 -11.70 -16.93
CA PHE A 57 9.46 -10.54 -16.07
C PHE A 57 8.90 -9.32 -16.82
N LEU A 58 9.35 -9.09 -18.06
CA LEU A 58 8.80 -8.03 -18.91
C LEU A 58 7.30 -8.23 -19.19
N SER A 59 6.89 -9.46 -19.52
CA SER A 59 5.48 -9.78 -19.74
C SER A 59 4.65 -9.57 -18.48
N LEU A 60 5.19 -9.87 -17.30
CA LEU A 60 4.53 -9.60 -16.02
C LEU A 60 4.34 -8.09 -15.81
N VAL A 61 5.40 -7.30 -15.97
CA VAL A 61 5.34 -5.82 -15.82
C VAL A 61 4.31 -5.20 -16.78
N GLN A 62 4.18 -5.74 -17.99
CA GLN A 62 3.23 -5.26 -19.00
C GLN A 62 1.80 -5.80 -18.83
N SER A 63 1.56 -6.78 -17.95
CA SER A 63 0.23 -7.37 -17.78
C SER A 63 -0.71 -6.54 -16.91
N SER A 64 -0.18 -5.62 -16.08
CA SER A 64 -0.97 -4.76 -15.21
C SER A 64 -1.73 -3.71 -16.02
N GLN A 65 -3.01 -3.52 -15.74
CA GLN A 65 -3.84 -2.47 -16.35
C GLN A 65 -3.57 -1.10 -15.70
N SER A 66 -2.33 -0.60 -15.79
CA SER A 66 -1.89 0.63 -15.13
C SER A 66 -2.69 1.88 -15.52
N ASN A 67 -3.38 1.84 -16.66
CA ASN A 67 -4.13 2.97 -17.20
C ASN A 67 -5.64 2.91 -16.89
N ALA A 68 -6.10 1.94 -16.08
CA ALA A 68 -7.52 1.78 -15.78
C ALA A 68 -8.16 3.02 -15.12
N THR A 69 -7.36 3.83 -14.43
CA THR A 69 -7.75 5.11 -13.82
C THR A 69 -7.03 6.30 -14.48
N GLU A 70 -6.62 6.17 -15.75
CA GLU A 70 -6.02 7.26 -16.51
C GLU A 70 -6.98 8.46 -16.58
N ASN A 71 -6.46 9.68 -16.39
CA ASN A 71 -7.22 10.93 -16.30
C ASN A 71 -8.17 11.05 -15.09
N PHE A 72 -8.18 10.09 -14.17
CA PHE A 72 -8.84 10.25 -12.88
C PHE A 72 -7.98 11.05 -11.92
N ARG A 73 -8.66 11.65 -10.95
CA ARG A 73 -8.06 12.19 -9.75
C ARG A 73 -7.82 11.03 -8.80
N ALA A 74 -6.75 11.06 -8.02
CA ALA A 74 -6.46 9.98 -7.11
C ALA A 74 -5.70 10.44 -5.87
N ILE A 75 -5.81 9.63 -4.81
CA ILE A 75 -5.07 9.81 -3.57
C ILE A 75 -4.58 8.45 -3.09
N PHE A 76 -3.36 8.43 -2.58
CA PHE A 76 -2.84 7.32 -1.80
C PHE A 76 -2.85 7.66 -0.32
N ASN A 77 -3.03 6.64 0.51
CA ASN A 77 -2.69 6.70 1.92
C ASN A 77 -2.16 5.33 2.37
N THR A 78 -1.68 5.23 3.62
CA THR A 78 -1.16 3.96 4.14
C THR A 78 -1.33 3.80 5.64
N VAL A 79 -1.37 2.53 6.06
CA VAL A 79 -1.25 2.11 7.45
C VAL A 79 -0.06 1.19 7.59
N SER A 80 0.80 1.45 8.57
CA SER A 80 1.89 0.54 8.92
C SER A 80 1.41 -0.49 9.92
N VAL A 81 1.60 -1.77 9.60
CA VAL A 81 1.22 -2.91 10.44
C VAL A 81 2.40 -3.86 10.64
N LEU A 82 2.37 -4.69 11.68
CA LEU A 82 3.38 -5.73 11.95
C LEU A 82 3.00 -7.07 11.30
N ASN A 83 1.71 -7.33 11.16
CA ASN A 83 1.15 -8.49 10.48
C ASN A 83 -0.31 -8.23 10.08
N TYR A 84 -0.90 -9.19 9.36
CA TYR A 84 -2.30 -9.17 8.95
C TYR A 84 -3.08 -10.30 9.64
N PRO A 85 -3.62 -10.09 10.86
CA PRO A 85 -4.56 -11.04 11.45
C PRO A 85 -5.85 -11.05 10.64
N VAL A 86 -6.60 -12.16 10.71
CA VAL A 86 -7.85 -12.33 9.94
C VAL A 86 -8.85 -11.21 10.22
N SER A 87 -8.98 -10.77 11.48
CA SER A 87 -9.86 -9.67 11.87
C SER A 87 -9.50 -8.34 11.20
N LEU A 88 -8.21 -8.06 11.00
CA LEU A 88 -7.77 -6.88 10.25
C LEU A 88 -8.12 -7.02 8.77
N LEU A 89 -7.94 -8.21 8.17
CA LEU A 89 -8.33 -8.47 6.77
C LEU A 89 -9.84 -8.33 6.57
N GLU A 90 -10.66 -8.85 7.48
CA GLU A 90 -12.11 -8.66 7.48
C GLU A 90 -12.49 -7.17 7.55
N SER A 91 -11.74 -6.40 8.34
CA SER A 91 -11.94 -4.95 8.43
C SER A 91 -11.57 -4.23 7.14
N VAL A 92 -10.50 -4.65 6.46
CA VAL A 92 -10.13 -4.12 5.13
C VAL A 92 -11.24 -4.39 4.11
N VAL A 93 -11.85 -5.59 4.12
CA VAL A 93 -13.01 -5.91 3.28
C VAL A 93 -14.20 -5.00 3.61
N ASN A 94 -14.47 -4.77 4.90
CA ASN A 94 -15.57 -3.91 5.33
C ASN A 94 -15.34 -2.45 4.88
N GLU A 95 -14.12 -1.94 5.00
CA GLU A 95 -13.73 -0.61 4.51
C GLU A 95 -13.90 -0.49 2.99
N SER A 96 -13.50 -1.50 2.22
CA SER A 96 -13.69 -1.48 0.76
C SER A 96 -15.16 -1.45 0.35
N VAL A 97 -16.01 -2.22 1.05
CA VAL A 97 -17.47 -2.21 0.83
C VAL A 97 -18.11 -0.88 1.25
N PHE A 98 -17.75 -0.39 2.44
CA PHE A 98 -18.34 0.81 3.02
C PHE A 98 -18.02 2.04 2.16
N TRP A 99 -16.74 2.32 1.92
CA TRP A 99 -16.33 3.50 1.16
C TRP A 99 -16.76 3.42 -0.30
N GLY A 100 -16.75 2.21 -0.88
CA GLY A 100 -17.28 1.93 -2.21
C GLY A 100 -18.71 2.43 -2.40
N LYS A 101 -19.59 2.09 -1.46
CA LYS A 101 -21.00 2.49 -1.50
C LYS A 101 -21.21 3.95 -1.10
N SER A 102 -20.49 4.43 -0.08
CA SER A 102 -20.65 5.77 0.47
C SER A 102 -20.22 6.86 -0.51
N LEU A 103 -19.19 6.60 -1.33
CA LEU A 103 -18.57 7.62 -2.19
C LEU A 103 -19.00 7.53 -3.66
N ILE A 104 -19.83 6.56 -4.06
CA ILE A 104 -20.27 6.39 -5.45
C ILE A 104 -20.98 7.64 -5.98
N HIS A 105 -21.80 8.29 -5.15
CA HIS A 105 -22.50 9.54 -5.49
C HIS A 105 -21.59 10.77 -5.43
N SER A 106 -20.35 10.60 -4.96
CA SER A 106 -19.27 11.59 -4.96
C SER A 106 -18.22 11.26 -6.01
N SER A 107 -18.63 10.69 -7.15
CA SER A 107 -17.78 10.38 -8.30
C SER A 107 -16.68 9.33 -8.07
N ALA A 108 -16.75 8.56 -6.98
CA ALA A 108 -15.82 7.44 -6.79
C ALA A 108 -15.97 6.44 -7.93
N TRP A 109 -14.83 6.05 -8.48
CA TRP A 109 -14.75 5.05 -9.52
C TRP A 109 -14.08 3.78 -9.02
N PHE A 110 -12.94 3.96 -8.34
CA PHE A 110 -12.14 2.84 -7.86
C PHE A 110 -11.60 3.14 -6.47
N ILE A 111 -11.85 2.21 -5.56
CA ILE A 111 -11.33 2.22 -4.19
C ILE A 111 -10.62 0.90 -3.98
N SER A 112 -9.40 0.95 -3.46
CA SER A 112 -8.53 -0.21 -3.43
C SER A 112 -7.68 -0.24 -2.17
N TYR A 113 -7.54 -1.44 -1.61
CA TYR A 113 -6.71 -1.73 -0.46
C TYR A 113 -5.79 -2.90 -0.80
N ALA A 114 -4.48 -2.66 -0.87
CA ALA A 114 -3.50 -3.71 -1.19
C ALA A 114 -2.82 -4.20 0.09
N VAL A 115 -2.99 -5.49 0.38
CA VAL A 115 -2.35 -6.19 1.49
C VAL A 115 -1.04 -6.77 0.97
N GLU A 116 0.07 -6.29 1.53
CA GLU A 116 1.43 -6.63 1.09
C GLU A 116 2.20 -7.31 2.23
N PRO A 117 2.02 -8.63 2.42
CA PRO A 117 2.72 -9.36 3.46
C PRO A 117 4.18 -9.57 3.07
N PHE A 118 5.09 -9.21 3.97
CA PHE A 118 6.52 -9.48 3.82
C PHE A 118 7.03 -10.38 4.95
N LEU A 119 8.14 -11.06 4.69
CA LEU A 119 8.86 -11.78 5.75
C LEU A 119 9.39 -10.78 6.79
N PRO A 120 9.42 -11.17 8.09
CA PRO A 120 10.02 -10.33 9.12
C PRO A 120 11.46 -9.92 8.84
N SER A 121 12.18 -10.70 8.04
CA SER A 121 13.58 -10.49 7.64
C SER A 121 13.76 -9.51 6.46
N ILE A 122 12.72 -8.83 5.98
CA ILE A 122 12.81 -7.91 4.83
C ILE A 122 13.86 -6.79 5.04
N LEU A 123 14.17 -6.46 6.29
CA LEU A 123 15.17 -5.45 6.64
C LEU A 123 16.56 -6.04 6.97
N ASP A 124 16.76 -7.34 6.82
CA ASP A 124 18.03 -8.00 7.20
C ASP A 124 19.09 -7.95 6.10
N HIS A 125 18.71 -7.55 4.87
CA HIS A 125 19.62 -7.51 3.72
C HIS A 125 20.76 -6.48 3.83
N SER A 126 20.69 -5.56 4.79
CA SER A 126 21.73 -4.56 5.05
C SER A 126 21.58 -4.02 6.47
N SER A 127 22.70 -3.67 7.10
CA SER A 127 22.75 -2.89 8.34
C SER A 127 23.11 -1.42 8.12
N ILE A 128 23.33 -1.01 6.87
CA ILE A 128 23.71 0.37 6.54
C ILE A 128 22.48 1.27 6.73
N PRO A 129 22.58 2.36 7.52
CA PRO A 129 21.47 3.31 7.67
C PRO A 129 21.07 3.93 6.32
N SER A 130 19.76 4.03 6.09
CA SER A 130 19.15 4.66 4.92
C SER A 130 18.19 5.78 5.35
N ALA A 131 17.72 6.60 4.41
CA ALA A 131 16.72 7.63 4.70
C ALA A 131 15.42 7.01 5.23
N TYR A 132 14.93 5.98 4.52
CA TYR A 132 13.81 5.12 4.91
C TYR A 132 14.23 3.64 4.86
N PRO A 133 13.72 2.79 5.76
CA PRO A 133 13.03 3.18 6.98
C PRO A 133 14.02 3.84 7.95
N PRO A 134 13.56 4.73 8.85
CA PRO A 134 14.45 5.40 9.78
C PRO A 134 15.00 4.50 10.89
N SER A 135 14.32 3.38 11.17
CA SER A 135 14.85 2.28 11.99
C SER A 135 14.69 0.97 11.22
N ARG A 136 15.63 0.05 11.44
CA ARG A 136 15.61 -1.32 10.91
C ARG A 136 15.32 -2.37 11.99
N ASP A 137 14.98 -1.93 13.21
CA ASP A 137 14.80 -2.82 14.37
C ASP A 137 13.53 -3.67 14.29
N ARG A 138 12.57 -3.24 13.47
CA ARG A 138 11.34 -3.99 13.17
C ARG A 138 10.88 -3.75 11.74
N ALA A 139 10.42 -4.80 11.09
CA ALA A 139 9.75 -4.69 9.81
C ALA A 139 8.34 -4.11 10.00
N LEU A 140 8.02 -3.06 9.24
CA LEU A 140 6.67 -2.51 9.12
C LEU A 140 6.16 -2.85 7.72
N LEU A 141 5.00 -3.48 7.66
CA LEU A 141 4.33 -3.85 6.42
C LEU A 141 3.39 -2.70 6.02
N PRO A 142 3.46 -2.20 4.78
CA PRO A 142 2.53 -1.20 4.30
C PRO A 142 1.19 -1.85 3.92
N LEU A 143 0.09 -1.31 4.42
CA LEU A 143 -1.22 -1.45 3.80
C LEU A 143 -1.43 -0.27 2.87
N ASN A 144 -1.55 -0.52 1.56
CA ASN A 144 -1.83 0.53 0.58
C ASN A 144 -3.32 0.86 0.58
N ILE A 145 -3.66 2.14 0.52
CA ILE A 145 -5.01 2.65 0.28
C ILE A 145 -4.95 3.54 -0.95
N TYR A 146 -5.79 3.28 -1.94
CA TYR A 146 -5.87 4.06 -3.17
C TYR A 146 -7.32 4.34 -3.56
N PHE A 147 -7.68 5.62 -3.62
CA PHE A 147 -9.01 6.05 -4.06
C PHE A 147 -8.85 6.87 -5.34
N ALA A 148 -9.70 6.62 -6.34
CA ALA A 148 -9.76 7.35 -7.60
C ALA A 148 -11.19 7.79 -7.93
N TRP A 149 -11.31 9.03 -8.41
CA TRP A 149 -12.58 9.69 -8.68
C TRP A 149 -12.48 10.67 -9.85
N SER A 150 -13.60 11.03 -10.46
CA SER A 150 -13.60 11.85 -11.68
C SER A 150 -13.75 13.36 -11.41
N GLU A 151 -14.54 13.76 -10.41
CA GLU A 151 -14.94 15.15 -10.24
C GLU A 151 -14.05 15.92 -9.25
N LYS A 152 -13.54 17.08 -9.67
CA LYS A 152 -12.73 17.97 -8.80
C LYS A 152 -13.48 18.38 -7.53
N ASN A 153 -14.80 18.51 -7.59
CA ASN A 153 -15.60 18.90 -6.43
C ASN A 153 -15.66 17.81 -5.34
N SER A 154 -15.16 16.60 -5.64
CA SER A 154 -15.08 15.49 -4.69
C SER A 154 -13.69 15.32 -4.05
N ASP A 155 -12.74 16.22 -4.33
CA ASP A 155 -11.37 16.12 -3.82
C ASP A 155 -11.31 16.03 -2.29
N GLU A 156 -12.02 16.94 -1.61
CA GLU A 156 -11.97 17.03 -0.14
C GLU A 156 -12.57 15.78 0.51
N ILE A 157 -13.75 15.34 0.06
CA ILE A 157 -14.42 14.16 0.61
C ILE A 157 -13.60 12.87 0.39
N MET A 158 -12.94 12.73 -0.76
CA MET A 158 -12.11 11.57 -1.06
C MET A 158 -10.84 11.53 -0.21
N GLN A 159 -10.18 12.68 -0.05
CA GLN A 159 -8.99 12.78 0.77
C GLN A 159 -9.33 12.54 2.24
N GLU A 160 -10.44 13.09 2.75
CA GLU A 160 -10.86 12.86 4.13
C GLU A 160 -11.25 11.40 4.36
N ALA A 161 -12.02 10.79 3.46
CA ALA A 161 -12.35 9.37 3.55
C ALA A 161 -11.09 8.47 3.58
N ALA A 162 -10.07 8.77 2.76
CA ALA A 162 -8.81 8.04 2.80
C ALA A 162 -8.03 8.23 4.13
N ARG A 163 -8.17 9.39 4.80
CA ARG A 163 -7.60 9.62 6.13
C ARG A 163 -8.39 8.88 7.22
N GLU A 164 -9.72 8.99 7.20
CA GLU A 164 -10.61 8.31 8.13
C GLU A 164 -10.42 6.78 8.08
N SER A 165 -10.37 6.22 6.87
CA SER A 165 -10.12 4.81 6.64
C SER A 165 -8.78 4.35 7.24
N ALA A 166 -7.69 5.08 6.93
CA ALA A 166 -6.37 4.78 7.48
C ALA A 166 -6.33 4.89 9.01
N ALA A 167 -7.01 5.90 9.57
CA ALA A 167 -7.10 6.09 11.01
C ALA A 167 -7.86 4.94 11.68
N HIS A 168 -8.97 4.49 11.09
CA HIS A 168 -9.78 3.37 11.57
C HIS A 168 -8.98 2.07 11.55
N LEU A 169 -8.37 1.71 10.42
CA LEU A 169 -7.57 0.49 10.27
C LEU A 169 -6.35 0.49 11.19
N ARG A 170 -5.71 1.65 11.41
CA ARG A 170 -4.64 1.77 12.42
C ARG A 170 -5.15 1.52 13.84
N GLN A 171 -6.31 2.07 14.21
CA GLN A 171 -6.88 1.84 15.54
C GLN A 171 -7.21 0.37 15.76
N LEU A 172 -7.70 -0.32 14.73
CA LEU A 172 -7.93 -1.77 14.79
C LEU A 172 -6.63 -2.55 14.96
N ALA A 173 -5.57 -2.23 14.21
CA ALA A 173 -4.27 -2.87 14.39
C ALA A 173 -3.74 -2.69 15.83
N ILE A 174 -3.94 -1.51 16.43
CA ILE A 174 -3.59 -1.26 17.84
C ILE A 174 -4.46 -2.10 18.79
N ALA A 175 -5.76 -2.18 18.54
CA ALA A 175 -6.69 -2.99 19.33
C ALA A 175 -6.38 -4.50 19.27
N GLU A 176 -5.84 -4.96 18.14
CA GLU A 176 -5.28 -6.30 17.93
C GLU A 176 -3.90 -6.51 18.60
N GLY A 177 -3.43 -5.51 19.35
CA GLY A 177 -2.19 -5.59 20.14
C GLY A 177 -0.92 -5.23 19.37
N GLN A 178 -1.02 -4.65 18.16
CA GLN A 178 0.16 -4.21 17.43
C GLN A 178 0.65 -2.84 17.95
N ASP A 179 1.95 -2.72 18.21
CA ASP A 179 2.58 -1.46 18.62
C ASP A 179 2.86 -0.53 17.42
N VAL A 180 1.80 0.05 16.86
CA VAL A 180 1.87 0.84 15.61
C VAL A 180 1.30 2.26 15.69
N ALA A 181 0.94 2.74 16.88
CA ALA A 181 0.41 4.09 17.07
C ALA A 181 1.31 5.18 16.44
N ASP A 182 2.61 5.06 16.72
CA ASP A 182 3.65 5.98 16.25
C ASP A 182 4.57 5.37 15.19
N ALA A 183 4.15 4.27 14.56
CA ALA A 183 4.90 3.69 13.46
C ALA A 183 5.07 4.67 12.30
N THR A 184 6.25 4.61 11.68
CA THR A 184 6.56 5.37 10.46
C THR A 184 5.80 4.81 9.27
N LEU A 185 5.37 5.68 8.37
CA LEU A 185 4.57 5.38 7.19
C LEU A 185 5.44 5.24 5.95
N TYR A 186 5.05 4.34 5.05
CA TYR A 186 5.75 4.17 3.78
C TYR A 186 5.51 5.37 2.85
N GLY A 187 6.58 6.12 2.57
CA GLY A 187 6.50 7.41 1.89
C GLY A 187 5.94 7.37 0.46
N ASN A 188 5.99 6.23 -0.24
CA ASN A 188 5.41 6.11 -1.58
C ASN A 188 3.87 6.15 -1.57
N TYR A 189 3.24 5.82 -0.44
CA TYR A 189 1.78 5.77 -0.29
C TYR A 189 1.25 6.85 0.65
N ALA A 190 2.11 7.43 1.49
CA ALA A 190 1.71 8.44 2.45
C ALA A 190 1.01 9.62 1.76
N ILE A 191 -0.12 10.07 2.32
CA ILE A 191 -0.87 11.20 1.80
C ILE A 191 -0.01 12.48 1.84
N PHE A 192 -0.19 13.38 0.86
CA PHE A 192 0.74 14.47 0.53
C PHE A 192 1.07 15.44 1.68
N ASP A 193 0.21 15.56 2.68
CA ASP A 193 0.37 16.42 3.87
C ASP A 193 0.94 15.67 5.09
N THR A 194 1.33 14.40 4.91
CA THR A 194 1.97 13.60 5.96
C THR A 194 3.23 14.31 6.47
N PRO A 195 3.35 14.57 7.79
CA PRO A 195 4.54 15.20 8.34
C PRO A 195 5.79 14.34 8.07
N LEU A 196 6.88 14.96 7.62
CA LEU A 196 8.14 14.25 7.30
C LEU A 196 8.62 13.30 8.40
N ARG A 197 8.46 13.69 9.67
CA ARG A 197 8.83 12.86 10.83
C ARG A 197 8.06 11.54 10.89
N ARG A 198 6.84 11.47 10.34
CA ARG A 198 6.07 10.23 10.23
C ARG A 198 6.59 9.32 9.14
N ILE A 199 7.46 9.79 8.23
CA ILE A 199 8.06 8.95 7.17
C ILE A 199 9.52 8.65 7.52
N TYR A 200 10.30 9.69 7.82
CA TYR A 200 11.75 9.61 7.99
C TYR A 200 12.22 9.71 9.45
N GLY A 201 11.32 9.78 10.43
CA GLY A 201 11.67 9.80 11.86
C GLY A 201 12.77 10.82 12.20
N ASP A 202 13.76 10.38 12.96
CA ASP A 202 14.89 11.21 13.39
C ASP A 202 15.90 11.53 12.27
N ASN A 203 15.73 10.97 11.07
CA ASN A 203 16.57 11.30 9.93
C ASN A 203 16.22 12.67 9.30
N VAL A 204 15.07 13.27 9.65
CA VAL A 204 14.60 14.53 9.02
C VAL A 204 15.65 15.64 9.05
N PRO A 205 16.29 16.02 10.19
CA PRO A 205 17.28 17.10 10.19
C PRO A 205 18.47 16.85 9.25
N LYS A 206 18.91 15.60 9.15
CA LYS A 206 20.00 15.21 8.23
C LYS A 206 19.57 15.35 6.77
N LEU A 207 18.35 14.95 6.43
CA LEU A 207 17.81 15.08 5.08
C LEU A 207 17.63 16.56 4.69
N GLN A 208 17.20 17.41 5.62
CA GLN A 208 17.12 18.86 5.40
C GLN A 208 18.50 19.49 5.14
N ALA A 209 19.52 19.08 5.89
CA ALA A 209 20.89 19.54 5.66
C ALA A 209 21.41 19.11 4.27
N ILE A 210 21.11 17.88 3.83
CA ILE A 210 21.45 17.40 2.49
C ILE A 210 20.73 18.22 1.42
N LYS A 211 19.42 18.46 1.58
CA LYS A 211 18.64 19.33 0.67
C LYS A 211 19.29 20.70 0.55
N ALA A 212 19.64 21.34 1.66
CA ALA A 212 20.25 22.67 1.65
C ALA A 212 21.62 22.69 0.95
N ALA A 213 22.40 21.60 1.04
CA ALA A 213 23.70 21.49 0.40
C ALA A 213 23.62 21.18 -1.11
N VAL A 214 22.64 20.37 -1.52
CA VAL A 214 22.51 19.87 -2.90
C VAL A 214 21.59 20.73 -3.77
N ASP A 215 20.52 21.28 -3.19
CA ASP A 215 19.55 22.16 -3.85
C ASP A 215 19.39 23.49 -3.09
N PRO A 216 20.45 24.31 -2.99
CA PRO A 216 20.45 25.54 -2.19
C PRO A 216 19.49 26.61 -2.72
N THR A 217 19.13 26.56 -4.01
CA THR A 217 18.16 27.47 -4.65
C THR A 217 16.77 26.87 -4.74
N ASN A 218 16.56 25.69 -4.15
CA ASN A 218 15.25 25.10 -3.93
C ASN A 218 14.46 24.81 -5.23
N VAL A 219 15.16 24.40 -6.28
CA VAL A 219 14.57 24.09 -7.59
C VAL A 219 13.64 22.88 -7.48
N MET A 220 14.01 21.88 -6.66
CA MET A 220 13.22 20.65 -6.49
C MET A 220 11.93 20.89 -5.70
N GLU A 221 11.79 22.01 -4.99
CA GLU A 221 10.51 22.37 -4.37
C GLU A 221 9.40 22.69 -5.38
N LEU A 222 9.76 23.05 -6.61
CA LEU A 222 8.80 23.27 -7.71
C LEU A 222 8.14 21.97 -8.21
N ALA A 223 8.71 20.81 -7.89
CA ALA A 223 8.13 19.50 -8.22
C ALA A 223 6.98 19.11 -7.27
N GLY A 224 6.39 17.93 -7.44
CA GLY A 224 5.49 17.34 -6.43
C GLY A 224 6.24 16.79 -5.20
N GLY A 225 5.55 15.99 -4.39
CA GLY A 225 6.15 15.23 -3.29
C GLY A 225 6.45 16.02 -2.01
N PHE A 226 7.03 15.32 -1.02
CA PHE A 226 7.33 15.86 0.30
C PHE A 226 8.45 16.90 0.28
N LYS A 227 8.30 17.97 1.08
CA LYS A 227 9.22 19.12 1.11
C LYS A 227 10.05 19.11 2.40
N PHE A 228 11.36 19.30 2.26
CA PHE A 228 12.38 19.22 3.33
C PHE A 228 12.93 20.59 3.69
#